data_AF-A0A6N3I525-F1
#
_entry.id   AF-A0A6N3I525-F1
#
_cell.length_a   1.000
_cell.length_b   1.000
_cell.length_c   1.000
_cell.angle_alpha   90.00
_cell.angle_beta   90.00
_cell.angle_gamma   90.00
#
_symmetry.space_group_name_H-M   'P 1'
#
loop_
_entity.id
_entity.type
_entity.pdbx_description
1 polymer ?
#
loop_
_entity_poly.entity_id
_entity_poly.type
_entity_poly.pdbx_seq_one_letter_code
_entity_poly.pdbx_strand_id
1 'polypeptide(L)'
;MKRKLLLGCVIVISILSSACHTDRASNNTADFTQEPYSNQEESQEGNQTENASPPEKASGAEDQSPISPDGSSSGAAALKFDIKALKNLDADTELISSRYFKAGDVRSAISFSLTQDWRDSGRLTCDFLSQDNQYESFWNGIAQAAVDTESGKIDYSIIPEFHDAAQEKGTCSITFYLNDAVPHITVDGDARLEGDYYSFQRSFSRPEVFTRYLSKADLYLYPTEDLWLLRNEIYAAHGRKFDSEVLSQYFSNKVWYRSLLDPDKFSDSLLSDIEKKNIMLIRGLEEEPFDKRNIIDGIDYAGEWDRLPLAPYLSYLQTGRETGLSADLTKAKDMGVYYSAPGTISVPASLTQEQFSAVQNGGEAEVVLNALTGESQLISLDPNAGDSNSYGYLMYDKGTTPSSQGSETGVIADLENGTYTLWQTSADTVMKTVYEGDIDILKGAVTGAYTSLAEASKTQTEICAGASESGWETETLADSSVLGNALYYNSKGYFTAVYYLGD
;
A
#
# COMPACT_ATOMS: atom_id res chain seq x y z
N MET A 1 38.38 -2.81 -22.28
CA MET A 1 37.19 -2.13 -22.84
C MET A 1 36.05 -3.12 -22.99
N LYS A 2 35.04 -3.03 -22.12
CA LYS A 2 33.72 -3.69 -22.28
C LYS A 2 32.68 -2.72 -21.72
N ARG A 3 31.86 -2.15 -22.60
CA ARG A 3 30.60 -1.46 -22.25
C ARG A 3 29.53 -2.53 -22.06
N LYS A 4 28.78 -2.48 -20.95
CA LYS A 4 27.51 -3.19 -20.82
C LYS A 4 26.37 -2.18 -20.87
N LEU A 5 25.48 -2.43 -21.83
CA LEU A 5 24.23 -1.75 -22.11
C LEU A 5 23.21 -1.94 -20.98
N LEU A 6 22.43 -0.88 -20.73
CA LEU A 6 21.08 -0.97 -20.16
C LEU A 6 20.16 -1.70 -21.15
N LEU A 7 19.35 -2.63 -20.64
CA LEU A 7 18.29 -3.29 -21.37
C LEU A 7 16.96 -2.65 -20.96
N GLY A 8 16.45 -1.75 -21.81
CA GLY A 8 15.05 -1.38 -21.84
C GLY A 8 14.29 -2.38 -22.71
N CYS A 9 13.23 -2.98 -22.18
CA CYS A 9 12.37 -3.88 -22.94
C CYS A 9 11.45 -3.09 -23.87
N VAL A 10 11.77 -3.12 -25.16
CA VAL A 10 10.87 -2.75 -26.26
C VAL A 10 10.03 -3.96 -26.64
N ILE A 11 8.71 -3.80 -26.63
CA ILE A 11 7.73 -4.77 -27.13
C ILE A 11 7.80 -4.80 -28.65
N VAL A 12 8.17 -5.94 -29.23
CA VAL A 12 8.18 -6.18 -30.67
C VAL A 12 6.81 -6.73 -31.09
N ILE A 13 6.03 -5.90 -31.77
CA ILE A 13 4.84 -6.29 -32.53
C ILE A 13 5.29 -7.07 -33.77
N SER A 14 4.90 -8.34 -33.86
CA SER A 14 5.11 -9.16 -35.06
C SER A 14 3.87 -9.05 -35.96
N ILE A 15 3.97 -8.28 -37.05
CA ILE A 15 2.97 -8.28 -38.14
C ILE A 15 3.45 -9.28 -39.19
N LEU A 16 2.70 -10.39 -39.32
CA LEU A 16 2.77 -11.27 -40.48
C LEU A 16 2.10 -10.59 -41.68
N SER A 17 2.84 -10.53 -42.77
CA SER A 17 2.39 -10.07 -44.08
C SER A 17 1.58 -11.17 -44.77
N SER A 18 0.40 -10.83 -45.29
CA SER A 18 -0.19 -11.52 -46.44
C SER A 18 -0.82 -10.50 -47.36
N ALA A 19 -0.28 -10.45 -48.56
CA ALA A 19 -0.71 -9.63 -49.68
C ALA A 19 -1.96 -10.23 -50.34
N CYS A 20 -2.90 -9.39 -50.76
CA CYS A 20 -3.56 -9.51 -52.06
C CYS A 20 -4.17 -8.17 -52.50
N HIS A 21 -3.96 -7.88 -53.78
CA HIS A 21 -4.35 -6.73 -54.58
C HIS A 21 -5.84 -6.31 -54.51
N THR A 22 -6.15 -5.02 -54.67
CA THR A 22 -6.51 -4.39 -55.97
C THR A 22 -6.84 -2.89 -55.85
N ASP A 23 -6.26 -2.12 -56.77
CA ASP A 23 -6.64 -0.84 -57.41
C ASP A 23 -7.70 0.10 -56.80
N ARG A 24 -7.41 1.41 -56.70
CA ARG A 24 -7.53 2.38 -57.82
C ARG A 24 -7.57 3.85 -57.34
N ALA A 25 -6.67 4.68 -57.90
CA ALA A 25 -6.72 6.15 -58.16
C ALA A 25 -7.04 7.11 -56.96
N SER A 26 -6.39 8.27 -56.76
CA SER A 26 -5.95 9.29 -57.72
C SER A 26 -5.06 10.37 -57.05
N ASN A 27 -3.99 10.77 -57.76
CA ASN A 27 -3.45 12.13 -57.98
C ASN A 27 -3.32 13.16 -56.82
N ASN A 28 -2.08 13.54 -56.47
CA ASN A 28 -1.37 14.73 -57.02
C ASN A 28 -0.01 14.99 -56.33
N THR A 29 1.05 15.08 -57.16
CA THR A 29 2.23 16.00 -57.19
C THR A 29 2.48 16.94 -56.00
N ALA A 30 3.71 17.26 -55.54
CA ALA A 30 5.04 17.37 -56.17
C ALA A 30 6.12 17.28 -55.05
N ASP A 31 7.19 16.49 -55.17
CA ASP A 31 8.48 16.75 -55.82
C ASP A 31 9.38 17.78 -55.11
N PHE A 32 10.43 17.29 -54.43
CA PHE A 32 11.76 17.92 -54.42
C PHE A 32 12.84 16.86 -54.11
N THR A 33 13.76 16.74 -55.05
CA THR A 33 14.83 15.74 -55.17
C THR A 33 16.17 16.16 -54.56
N GLN A 34 17.04 15.15 -54.41
CA GLN A 34 18.51 15.10 -54.37
C GLN A 34 19.14 15.00 -52.96
N GLU A 35 19.69 13.86 -52.51
CA GLU A 35 20.76 12.95 -53.01
C GLU A 35 22.12 13.16 -52.27
N PRO A 36 22.95 12.11 -52.15
CA PRO A 36 23.65 11.75 -50.90
C PRO A 36 25.19 11.83 -51.01
N TYR A 37 25.89 11.63 -49.89
CA TYR A 37 27.30 11.20 -49.91
C TYR A 37 27.58 10.08 -48.89
N SER A 38 27.92 8.94 -49.47
CA SER A 38 28.78 7.84 -48.99
C SER A 38 30.14 8.36 -48.47
N ASN A 39 31.00 7.68 -47.71
CA ASN A 39 31.32 6.26 -47.60
C ASN A 39 32.43 6.09 -46.53
N GLN A 40 32.74 4.82 -46.23
CA GLN A 40 34.02 4.26 -45.76
C GLN A 40 34.22 3.93 -44.26
N GLU A 41 34.06 2.62 -44.04
CA GLU A 41 34.70 1.77 -43.04
C GLU A 41 36.23 1.81 -43.15
N GLU A 42 36.91 1.62 -42.02
CA GLU A 42 38.11 0.78 -42.00
C GLU A 42 38.26 0.11 -40.62
N SER A 43 38.58 -1.17 -40.67
CA SER A 43 38.73 -2.12 -39.57
C SER A 43 40.22 -2.33 -39.28
N GLN A 44 40.58 -2.69 -38.05
CA GLN A 44 41.65 -3.67 -37.81
C GLN A 44 41.68 -4.22 -36.39
N GLU A 45 41.82 -5.54 -36.34
CA GLU A 45 41.96 -6.42 -35.17
C GLU A 45 43.30 -6.28 -34.45
N GLY A 46 43.35 -6.74 -33.19
CA GLY A 46 44.57 -6.97 -32.45
C GLY A 46 44.31 -7.67 -31.12
N ASN A 47 44.40 -8.99 -31.15
CA ASN A 47 44.21 -9.93 -30.04
C ASN A 47 45.52 -10.10 -29.24
N GLN A 48 45.50 -10.17 -27.90
CA GLN A 48 46.37 -11.06 -27.10
C GLN A 48 46.11 -10.97 -25.58
N THR A 49 45.91 -12.15 -25.00
CA THR A 49 45.93 -12.56 -23.59
C THR A 49 47.36 -12.73 -23.07
N GLU A 50 47.62 -12.44 -21.77
CA GLU A 50 48.23 -13.39 -20.81
C GLU A 50 48.32 -12.87 -19.36
N ASN A 51 48.36 -13.84 -18.44
CA ASN A 51 48.34 -13.79 -16.98
C ASN A 51 49.60 -13.19 -16.33
N ALA A 52 49.46 -12.63 -15.11
CA ALA A 52 50.14 -13.05 -13.86
C ALA A 52 50.27 -11.89 -12.83
N SER A 53 49.87 -12.14 -11.58
CA SER A 53 50.21 -11.37 -10.36
C SER A 53 51.40 -12.06 -9.64
N PRO A 54 51.91 -11.60 -8.45
CA PRO A 54 51.88 -10.32 -7.71
C PRO A 54 53.31 -9.85 -7.26
N PRO A 55 53.49 -8.86 -6.35
CA PRO A 55 53.65 -9.20 -4.92
C PRO A 55 53.16 -8.17 -3.86
N GLU A 56 52.77 -8.74 -2.71
CA GLU A 56 52.88 -8.40 -1.27
C GLU A 56 52.91 -6.95 -0.66
N LYS A 57 52.00 -6.83 0.33
CA LYS A 57 52.13 -6.39 1.75
C LYS A 57 52.16 -4.91 2.19
N ALA A 58 51.14 -4.62 3.02
CA ALA A 58 51.12 -3.98 4.36
C ALA A 58 50.07 -2.83 4.40
N SER A 59 49.27 -2.55 5.43
CA SER A 59 48.85 -3.19 6.69
C SER A 59 47.90 -2.16 7.38
N GLY A 60 46.79 -2.60 8.00
CA GLY A 60 46.23 -1.93 9.18
C GLY A 60 45.12 -0.88 9.01
N ALA A 61 43.86 -1.30 9.16
CA ALA A 61 42.86 -0.65 10.02
C ALA A 61 41.62 -1.56 10.08
N GLU A 62 41.04 -1.65 11.27
CA GLU A 62 40.08 -2.65 11.73
C GLU A 62 38.74 -2.60 10.99
N ASP A 63 38.32 -3.75 10.45
CA ASP A 63 37.02 -4.00 9.83
C ASP A 63 36.07 -4.51 10.93
N GLN A 64 35.22 -3.63 11.46
CA GLN A 64 34.03 -4.05 12.20
C GLN A 64 32.95 -4.38 11.18
N SER A 65 32.96 -5.64 10.73
CA SER A 65 31.84 -6.21 10.01
C SER A 65 30.59 -6.20 10.90
N PRO A 66 29.41 -5.82 10.39
CA PRO A 66 28.18 -5.86 11.17
C PRO A 66 27.86 -7.30 11.58
N ILE A 67 27.70 -7.49 12.88
CA ILE A 67 27.13 -8.70 13.47
C ILE A 67 25.72 -8.86 12.91
N SER A 68 25.52 -9.88 12.09
CA SER A 68 24.20 -10.32 11.64
C SER A 68 23.38 -10.75 12.88
N PRO A 69 22.14 -10.27 13.05
CA PRO A 69 21.23 -10.95 13.96
C PRO A 69 20.79 -12.25 13.27
N ASP A 70 21.09 -13.35 13.94
CA ASP A 70 20.72 -14.73 13.65
C ASP A 70 21.23 -15.36 12.34
N GLY A 71 22.23 -16.21 12.53
CA GLY A 71 22.49 -17.35 11.66
C GLY A 71 21.30 -18.32 11.66
N SER A 72 20.34 -18.05 10.79
CA SER A 72 19.42 -19.02 10.21
C SER A 72 19.19 -18.64 8.75
N SER A 73 20.17 -18.95 7.89
CA SER A 73 19.98 -18.95 6.45
C SER A 73 19.17 -20.18 6.03
N SER A 74 17.87 -20.13 6.29
CA SER A 74 16.85 -20.74 5.45
C SER A 74 15.61 -19.88 5.65
N GLY A 75 15.03 -19.37 4.56
CA GLY A 75 13.75 -18.66 4.64
C GLY A 75 12.73 -19.53 5.35
N ALA A 76 12.44 -19.19 6.60
CA ALA A 76 11.17 -19.56 7.20
C ALA A 76 10.16 -18.65 6.52
N ALA A 77 9.62 -19.09 5.39
CA ALA A 77 8.33 -18.59 4.95
C ALA A 77 7.44 -18.64 6.19
N ALA A 78 6.98 -17.48 6.66
CA ALA A 78 6.02 -17.42 7.75
C ALA A 78 4.93 -18.45 7.43
N LEU A 79 4.69 -19.39 8.35
CA LEU A 79 3.71 -20.46 8.15
C LEU A 79 2.34 -19.79 8.07
N LYS A 80 1.94 -19.37 6.86
CA LYS A 80 0.62 -18.81 6.63
C LYS A 80 -0.43 -19.82 7.10
N PHE A 81 -1.49 -19.34 7.74
CA PHE A 81 -2.58 -20.23 8.13
C PHE A 81 -3.11 -20.96 6.89
N ASP A 82 -3.41 -22.25 7.05
CA ASP A 82 -4.12 -23.01 6.00
C ASP A 82 -5.60 -22.60 6.03
N ILE A 83 -5.94 -21.54 5.28
CA ILE A 83 -7.32 -21.05 5.15
C ILE A 83 -7.97 -21.78 3.97
N LYS A 84 -8.87 -22.72 4.30
CA LYS A 84 -9.49 -23.60 3.31
C LYS A 84 -10.15 -22.87 2.16
N ALA A 85 -10.86 -21.77 2.42
CA ALA A 85 -11.50 -20.97 1.38
C ALA A 85 -10.51 -20.35 0.39
N LEU A 86 -9.40 -19.79 0.87
CA LEU A 86 -8.36 -19.23 0.02
C LEU A 86 -7.65 -20.31 -0.80
N LYS A 87 -7.36 -21.45 -0.17
CA LYS A 87 -6.75 -22.61 -0.83
C LYS A 87 -7.62 -23.19 -1.94
N ASN A 88 -8.93 -23.24 -1.73
CA ASN A 88 -9.87 -23.71 -2.76
C ASN A 88 -9.82 -22.83 -4.02
N LEU A 89 -9.64 -21.53 -3.83
CA LEU A 89 -9.59 -20.51 -4.88
C LEU A 89 -8.17 -20.22 -5.41
N ASP A 90 -7.12 -20.86 -4.86
CA ASP A 90 -5.72 -20.52 -5.13
C ASP A 90 -5.43 -19.01 -4.90
N ALA A 91 -6.03 -18.46 -3.83
CA ALA A 91 -5.98 -17.03 -3.52
C ALA A 91 -4.93 -16.71 -2.44
N ASP A 92 -4.37 -15.50 -2.51
CA ASP A 92 -3.67 -14.90 -1.38
C ASP A 92 -4.65 -14.20 -0.41
N THR A 93 -4.11 -13.65 0.68
CA THR A 93 -4.91 -12.96 1.70
C THR A 93 -5.48 -11.62 1.23
N GLU A 94 -5.05 -11.09 0.07
CA GLU A 94 -5.61 -9.85 -0.50
C GLU A 94 -7.11 -9.99 -0.76
N LEU A 95 -7.58 -11.20 -1.12
CA LEU A 95 -9.00 -11.48 -1.33
C LEU A 95 -9.88 -11.06 -0.14
N ILE A 96 -9.37 -11.22 1.09
CA ILE A 96 -10.10 -10.97 2.34
C ILE A 96 -9.61 -9.74 3.11
N SER A 97 -8.52 -9.11 2.67
CA SER A 97 -8.00 -7.88 3.28
C SER A 97 -8.24 -6.63 2.43
N SER A 98 -8.63 -6.78 1.16
CA SER A 98 -8.84 -5.68 0.23
C SER A 98 -10.25 -5.64 -0.34
N ARG A 99 -10.61 -4.48 -0.90
CA ARG A 99 -11.83 -4.28 -1.68
C ARG A 99 -11.52 -4.39 -3.17
N TYR A 100 -12.51 -4.85 -3.91
CA TYR A 100 -12.49 -4.89 -5.37
C TYR A 100 -13.56 -3.93 -5.89
N PHE A 101 -13.17 -2.90 -6.64
CA PHE A 101 -14.09 -1.86 -7.11
C PHE A 101 -14.64 -2.19 -8.49
N LYS A 102 -15.86 -1.75 -8.76
CA LYS A 102 -16.54 -1.98 -10.03
C LYS A 102 -15.88 -1.19 -11.15
N ALA A 103 -15.63 -1.83 -12.28
CA ALA A 103 -15.02 -1.21 -13.44
C ALA A 103 -15.83 0.01 -13.93
N GLY A 104 -15.17 1.17 -13.98
CA GLY A 104 -15.79 2.47 -14.33
C GLY A 104 -16.69 3.08 -13.25
N ASP A 105 -16.80 2.47 -12.06
CA ASP A 105 -17.52 2.99 -10.91
C ASP A 105 -16.80 2.63 -9.60
N VAL A 106 -15.78 3.43 -9.26
CA VAL A 106 -14.97 3.26 -8.04
C VAL A 106 -15.76 3.35 -6.74
N ARG A 107 -17.01 3.83 -6.78
CA ARG A 107 -17.89 3.97 -5.61
C ARG A 107 -18.65 2.69 -5.28
N SER A 108 -18.64 1.73 -6.19
CA SER A 108 -19.23 0.41 -5.99
C SER A 108 -18.10 -0.59 -5.78
N ALA A 109 -18.20 -1.45 -4.78
CA ALA A 109 -17.18 -2.44 -4.49
C ALA A 109 -17.76 -3.75 -3.96
N ILE A 110 -16.93 -4.78 -3.94
CA ILE A 110 -17.14 -5.99 -3.17
C ILE A 110 -15.96 -6.22 -2.23
N SER A 111 -16.21 -6.88 -1.10
CA SER A 111 -15.19 -7.38 -0.19
C SER A 111 -15.57 -8.76 0.30
N PHE A 112 -14.58 -9.54 0.73
CA PHE A 112 -14.80 -10.86 1.30
C PHE A 112 -14.37 -10.91 2.75
N SER A 113 -15.19 -11.55 3.58
CA SER A 113 -14.88 -11.83 4.97
C SER A 113 -15.02 -13.32 5.26
N LEU A 114 -14.29 -13.77 6.29
CA LEU A 114 -14.30 -15.16 6.71
C LEU A 114 -15.40 -15.42 7.74
N THR A 115 -15.90 -16.65 7.82
CA THR A 115 -16.79 -17.09 8.90
C THR A 115 -16.04 -17.27 10.23
N GLN A 116 -16.74 -17.39 11.35
CA GLN A 116 -16.09 -17.54 12.67
C GLN A 116 -15.21 -18.81 12.76
N ASP A 117 -15.57 -19.86 12.01
CA ASP A 117 -14.89 -21.16 11.89
C ASP A 117 -13.93 -21.23 10.68
N TRP A 118 -13.37 -20.08 10.29
CA TRP A 118 -12.60 -19.88 9.05
C TRP A 118 -11.45 -20.85 8.76
N ARG A 119 -10.91 -21.55 9.77
CA ARG A 119 -9.84 -22.53 9.58
C ARG A 119 -10.31 -23.73 8.75
N ASP A 120 -11.50 -24.22 9.06
CA ASP A 120 -12.05 -25.45 8.46
C ASP A 120 -13.18 -25.16 7.45
N SER A 121 -13.66 -23.92 7.43
CA SER A 121 -14.72 -23.43 6.57
C SER A 121 -14.20 -23.08 5.17
N GLY A 122 -14.86 -23.63 4.15
CA GLY A 122 -14.69 -23.18 2.77
C GLY A 122 -15.58 -21.98 2.43
N ARG A 123 -16.33 -21.44 3.39
CA ARG A 123 -17.32 -20.40 3.15
C ARG A 123 -16.72 -19.02 3.30
N LEU A 124 -16.93 -18.19 2.28
CA LEU A 124 -16.71 -16.75 2.32
C LEU A 124 -18.05 -16.04 2.41
N THR A 125 -18.04 -14.90 3.07
CA THR A 125 -19.10 -13.90 2.99
C THR A 125 -18.66 -12.84 2.00
N CYS A 126 -19.46 -12.62 0.96
CA CYS A 126 -19.27 -11.56 -0.03
C CYS A 126 -20.19 -10.39 0.33
N ASP A 127 -19.59 -9.24 0.64
CA ASP A 127 -20.30 -8.01 0.92
C ASP A 127 -20.27 -7.10 -0.31
N PHE A 128 -21.45 -6.70 -0.78
CA PHE A 128 -21.61 -5.70 -1.85
C PHE A 128 -21.75 -4.33 -1.21
N LEU A 129 -20.89 -3.40 -1.61
CA LEU A 129 -20.70 -2.12 -0.94
C LEU A 129 -20.89 -0.95 -1.90
N SER A 130 -21.37 0.17 -1.37
CA SER A 130 -21.38 1.45 -2.07
C SER A 130 -20.95 2.61 -1.19
N GLN A 131 -20.37 3.64 -1.81
CA GLN A 131 -20.10 4.92 -1.17
C GLN A 131 -21.05 5.99 -1.67
N ASP A 132 -21.49 6.86 -0.76
CA ASP A 132 -22.24 8.05 -1.12
C ASP A 132 -21.32 9.16 -1.67
N ASN A 133 -21.89 10.34 -1.92
CA ASN A 133 -21.15 11.47 -2.49
C ASN A 133 -20.38 12.28 -1.43
N GLN A 134 -20.51 11.97 -0.13
CA GLN A 134 -19.90 12.71 0.98
C GLN A 134 -18.62 12.05 1.51
N TYR A 135 -18.43 10.74 1.32
CA TYR A 135 -17.15 10.04 1.51
C TYR A 135 -16.47 10.28 2.88
N GLU A 136 -17.22 10.23 3.97
CA GLU A 136 -16.67 10.35 5.34
C GLU A 136 -16.00 9.05 5.83
N SER A 137 -15.34 8.28 4.96
CA SER A 137 -14.70 6.96 5.20
C SER A 137 -15.64 5.75 5.25
N PHE A 138 -16.96 5.94 5.24
CA PHE A 138 -17.91 4.84 5.44
C PHE A 138 -18.36 4.19 4.12
N TRP A 139 -18.45 2.86 4.11
CA TRP A 139 -19.03 2.07 3.02
C TRP A 139 -20.37 1.48 3.48
N ASN A 140 -21.42 1.69 2.69
CA ASN A 140 -22.74 1.15 2.98
C ASN A 140 -22.88 -0.23 2.35
N GLY A 141 -23.22 -1.23 3.17
CA GLY A 141 -23.60 -2.57 2.69
C GLY A 141 -24.92 -2.52 1.93
N ILE A 142 -24.91 -2.95 0.67
CA ILE A 142 -26.09 -3.05 -0.19
C ILE A 142 -26.73 -4.43 -0.06
N ALA A 143 -25.90 -5.46 -0.19
CA ALA A 143 -26.31 -6.86 -0.13
C ALA A 143 -25.16 -7.71 0.40
N GLN A 144 -25.49 -8.91 0.85
CA GLN A 144 -24.52 -9.90 1.27
C GLN A 144 -24.86 -11.26 0.65
N ALA A 145 -23.85 -12.06 0.32
CA ALA A 145 -24.06 -13.41 -0.16
C ALA A 145 -23.01 -14.37 0.42
N ALA A 146 -23.39 -15.63 0.59
CA ALA A 146 -22.43 -16.68 0.93
C ALA A 146 -21.85 -17.31 -0.34
N VAL A 147 -20.55 -17.59 -0.30
CA VAL A 147 -19.83 -18.32 -1.34
C VAL A 147 -19.19 -19.56 -0.69
N ASP A 148 -19.77 -20.72 -0.93
CA ASP A 148 -19.21 -22.00 -0.47
C ASP A 148 -18.18 -22.49 -1.50
N THR A 149 -16.90 -22.23 -1.23
CA THR A 149 -15.81 -22.52 -2.18
C THR A 149 -15.52 -24.02 -2.30
N GLU A 150 -15.08 -24.44 -3.49
CA GLU A 150 -14.69 -25.81 -3.80
C GLU A 150 -13.33 -25.81 -4.51
N SER A 151 -12.48 -26.78 -4.21
CA SER A 151 -11.13 -26.86 -4.79
C SER A 151 -11.20 -26.96 -6.32
N GLY A 152 -10.51 -26.04 -7.01
CA GLY A 152 -10.41 -26.01 -8.46
C GLY A 152 -11.61 -25.40 -9.18
N LYS A 153 -12.59 -24.85 -8.44
CA LYS A 153 -13.75 -24.15 -8.99
C LYS A 153 -13.60 -22.64 -8.81
N ILE A 154 -13.96 -21.89 -9.84
CA ILE A 154 -13.87 -20.43 -9.84
C ILE A 154 -15.22 -19.74 -10.03
N ASP A 155 -16.25 -20.45 -10.48
CA ASP A 155 -17.60 -19.93 -10.72
C ASP A 155 -18.60 -20.46 -9.67
N TYR A 156 -19.44 -19.59 -9.11
CA TYR A 156 -20.37 -19.95 -8.04
C TYR A 156 -21.73 -19.28 -8.24
N SER A 157 -22.79 -20.04 -7.97
CA SER A 157 -24.15 -19.47 -7.89
C SER A 157 -24.37 -18.95 -6.48
N ILE A 158 -24.83 -17.70 -6.37
CA ILE A 158 -25.09 -17.03 -5.10
C ILE A 158 -26.52 -16.48 -5.08
N ILE A 159 -27.05 -16.29 -3.87
CA ILE A 159 -28.33 -15.62 -3.64
C ILE A 159 -28.05 -14.40 -2.78
N PRO A 160 -27.92 -13.19 -3.36
CA PRO A 160 -27.70 -11.97 -2.60
C PRO A 160 -28.91 -11.64 -1.72
N GLU A 161 -28.64 -11.36 -0.46
CA GLU A 161 -29.60 -10.84 0.51
C GLU A 161 -29.41 -9.34 0.62
N PHE A 162 -30.36 -8.58 0.05
CA PHE A 162 -30.36 -7.12 0.15
C PHE A 162 -30.79 -6.69 1.55
N HIS A 163 -30.14 -5.66 2.08
CA HIS A 163 -30.49 -5.12 3.40
C HIS A 163 -31.88 -4.46 3.42
N ASP A 164 -32.43 -4.11 2.25
CA ASP A 164 -33.82 -3.69 2.09
C ASP A 164 -34.74 -4.92 1.92
N ALA A 165 -35.59 -5.16 2.93
CA ALA A 165 -36.38 -6.39 3.11
C ALA A 165 -37.49 -6.62 2.06
N ALA A 166 -37.71 -5.70 1.12
CA ALA A 166 -38.84 -5.74 0.18
C ALA A 166 -38.53 -6.39 -1.18
N GLN A 167 -37.32 -6.89 -1.41
CA GLN A 167 -36.84 -7.21 -2.75
C GLN A 167 -36.84 -8.72 -3.06
N GLU A 168 -37.16 -9.06 -4.32
CA GLU A 168 -37.16 -10.46 -4.78
C GLU A 168 -35.75 -11.06 -4.72
N LYS A 169 -35.64 -12.29 -4.22
CA LYS A 169 -34.38 -13.05 -4.19
C LYS A 169 -34.05 -13.55 -5.59
N GLY A 170 -33.20 -12.80 -6.30
CA GLY A 170 -32.58 -13.22 -7.55
C GLY A 170 -31.41 -14.17 -7.32
N THR A 171 -31.03 -14.93 -8.36
CA THR A 171 -29.80 -15.72 -8.36
C THR A 171 -28.76 -14.99 -9.19
N CYS A 172 -27.56 -14.81 -8.65
CA CYS A 172 -26.41 -14.28 -9.38
C CYS A 172 -25.35 -15.37 -9.55
N SER A 173 -24.43 -15.17 -10.49
CA SER A 173 -23.17 -15.90 -10.55
C SER A 173 -22.00 -14.99 -10.19
N ILE A 174 -21.04 -15.52 -9.42
CA ILE A 174 -19.78 -14.87 -9.10
C ILE A 174 -18.63 -15.71 -9.63
N THR A 175 -17.69 -15.11 -10.36
CA THR A 175 -16.53 -15.80 -10.94
C THR A 175 -15.23 -15.13 -10.54
N PHE A 176 -14.27 -15.92 -10.04
CA PHE A 176 -13.00 -15.44 -9.50
C PHE A 176 -11.85 -15.58 -10.52
N TYR A 177 -11.22 -14.47 -10.90
CA TYR A 177 -10.06 -14.40 -11.78
C TYR A 177 -8.85 -13.84 -11.02
N LEU A 178 -8.42 -14.55 -9.97
CA LEU A 178 -7.43 -14.05 -9.01
C LEU A 178 -5.98 -14.15 -9.49
N ASN A 179 -5.73 -14.99 -10.50
CA ASN A 179 -4.41 -15.22 -11.09
C ASN A 179 -4.10 -14.32 -12.30
N ASP A 180 -5.01 -13.41 -12.66
CA ASP A 180 -4.79 -12.44 -13.71
C ASP A 180 -3.77 -11.36 -13.30
N ALA A 181 -3.19 -10.67 -14.29
CA ALA A 181 -2.23 -9.59 -14.05
C ALA A 181 -2.80 -8.50 -13.13
N VAL A 182 -4.11 -8.22 -13.25
CA VAL A 182 -4.89 -7.49 -12.27
C VAL A 182 -6.04 -8.41 -11.83
N PRO A 183 -5.99 -8.96 -10.60
CA PRO A 183 -7.04 -9.82 -10.06
C PRO A 183 -8.41 -9.15 -10.15
N HIS A 184 -9.41 -9.92 -10.58
CA HIS A 184 -10.79 -9.43 -10.65
C HIS A 184 -11.81 -10.51 -10.36
N ILE A 185 -13.03 -10.07 -10.05
CA ILE A 185 -14.20 -10.90 -9.83
C ILE A 185 -15.32 -10.40 -10.73
N THR A 186 -15.96 -11.29 -11.48
CA THR A 186 -17.14 -10.93 -12.29
C THR A 186 -18.41 -11.37 -11.58
N VAL A 187 -19.40 -10.50 -11.54
CA VAL A 187 -20.75 -10.79 -11.04
C VAL A 187 -21.74 -10.61 -12.18
N ASP A 188 -22.66 -11.57 -12.34
CA ASP A 188 -23.72 -11.54 -13.37
C ASP A 188 -25.06 -11.99 -12.78
N GLY A 189 -26.18 -11.61 -13.40
CA GLY A 189 -27.54 -12.05 -13.08
C GLY A 189 -28.46 -11.00 -12.45
N ASP A 190 -27.93 -10.03 -11.71
CA ASP A 190 -28.70 -8.92 -11.15
C ASP A 190 -28.10 -7.56 -11.55
N ALA A 191 -28.86 -6.75 -12.28
CA ALA A 191 -28.41 -5.48 -12.85
C ALA A 191 -27.85 -4.47 -11.83
N ARG A 192 -28.19 -4.62 -10.55
CA ARG A 192 -27.68 -3.75 -9.48
C ARG A 192 -26.27 -4.14 -9.04
N LEU A 193 -25.92 -5.41 -9.19
CA LEU A 193 -24.67 -6.01 -8.72
C LEU A 193 -23.77 -6.47 -9.87
N GLU A 194 -24.28 -6.56 -11.10
CA GLU A 194 -23.51 -7.06 -12.25
C GLU A 194 -22.32 -6.16 -12.57
N GLY A 195 -21.20 -6.76 -12.95
CA GLY A 195 -19.99 -6.05 -13.37
C GLY A 195 -18.71 -6.80 -13.06
N ASP A 196 -17.60 -6.23 -13.52
CA ASP A 196 -16.26 -6.69 -13.19
C ASP A 196 -15.71 -5.84 -12.04
N TYR A 197 -15.24 -6.50 -11.00
CA TYR A 197 -14.71 -5.89 -9.80
C TYR A 197 -13.20 -6.15 -9.72
N TYR A 198 -12.38 -5.11 -9.86
CA TYR A 198 -10.91 -5.22 -9.91
C TYR A 198 -10.27 -4.88 -8.58
N SER A 199 -9.14 -5.53 -8.25
CA SER A 199 -8.37 -5.22 -7.05
C SER A 199 -8.05 -3.73 -6.98
N PHE A 200 -8.46 -3.06 -5.91
CA PHE A 200 -8.21 -1.64 -5.71
C PHE A 200 -6.71 -1.33 -5.64
N GLN A 201 -5.96 -2.18 -4.93
CA GLN A 201 -4.52 -1.99 -4.71
C GLN A 201 -3.69 -2.19 -5.98
N ARG A 202 -4.11 -3.09 -6.88
CA ARG A 202 -3.36 -3.44 -8.10
C ARG A 202 -3.81 -2.69 -9.36
N SER A 203 -4.89 -1.91 -9.27
CA SER A 203 -5.47 -1.22 -10.44
C SER A 203 -4.92 0.17 -10.68
N PHE A 204 -4.69 0.93 -9.61
CA PHE A 204 -4.35 2.35 -9.69
C PHE A 204 -2.85 2.60 -9.55
N SER A 205 -2.37 3.66 -10.19
CA SER A 205 -0.96 4.07 -10.07
C SER A 205 -0.61 4.57 -8.67
N ARG A 206 -1.58 5.19 -8.00
CA ARG A 206 -1.47 5.69 -6.62
C ARG A 206 -2.83 5.63 -5.93
N PRO A 207 -3.23 4.49 -5.34
CA PRO A 207 -4.54 4.31 -4.71
C PRO A 207 -4.89 5.36 -3.64
N GLU A 208 -3.87 5.98 -3.02
CA GLU A 208 -4.01 6.99 -1.97
C GLU A 208 -4.75 8.25 -2.43
N VAL A 209 -4.84 8.51 -3.74
CA VAL A 209 -5.64 9.65 -4.26
C VAL A 209 -7.11 9.56 -3.90
N PHE A 210 -7.60 8.37 -3.55
CA PHE A 210 -8.98 8.12 -3.16
C PHE A 210 -9.18 7.97 -1.64
N THR A 211 -8.11 7.81 -0.85
CA THR A 211 -8.22 7.41 0.57
C THR A 211 -7.71 8.44 1.56
N ARG A 212 -6.86 9.38 1.15
CA ARG A 212 -6.38 10.48 2.00
C ARG A 212 -6.04 11.73 1.21
N TYR A 213 -5.93 12.86 1.92
CA TYR A 213 -5.35 14.06 1.35
C TYR A 213 -3.85 13.83 1.12
N LEU A 214 -3.42 14.04 -0.11
CA LEU A 214 -2.00 14.00 -0.45
C LEU A 214 -1.30 15.29 0.02
N SER A 215 -0.02 15.16 0.33
CA SER A 215 0.87 16.27 0.62
C SER A 215 1.71 16.61 -0.60
N LYS A 216 2.48 17.69 -0.51
CA LYS A 216 3.45 18.03 -1.54
C LYS A 216 4.62 17.03 -1.56
N ALA A 217 5.06 16.54 -0.39
CA ALA A 217 6.11 15.52 -0.29
C ALA A 217 5.74 14.21 -1.02
N ASP A 218 4.44 13.91 -1.13
CA ASP A 218 3.97 12.76 -1.91
C ASP A 218 4.24 12.88 -3.42
N LEU A 219 4.27 14.11 -3.95
CA LEU A 219 4.12 14.38 -5.39
C LEU A 219 5.21 15.27 -5.98
N TYR A 220 6.07 15.90 -5.19
CA TYR A 220 7.06 16.86 -5.70
C TYR A 220 7.97 16.30 -6.78
N LEU A 221 8.27 15.00 -6.71
CA LEU A 221 9.10 14.30 -7.69
C LEU A 221 8.36 13.71 -8.89
N TYR A 222 7.04 13.86 -8.97
CA TYR A 222 6.30 13.36 -10.12
C TYR A 222 6.57 14.27 -11.32
N PRO A 223 6.94 13.74 -12.50
CA PRO A 223 6.92 14.50 -13.75
C PRO A 223 5.54 15.14 -13.99
N THR A 224 5.51 16.29 -14.68
CA THR A 224 4.24 16.99 -14.96
C THR A 224 3.26 16.13 -15.77
N GLU A 225 3.76 15.27 -16.65
CA GLU A 225 2.93 14.31 -17.39
C GLU A 225 2.30 13.26 -16.46
N ASP A 226 3.05 12.75 -15.49
CA ASP A 226 2.55 11.76 -14.52
C ASP A 226 1.50 12.39 -13.59
N LEU A 227 1.68 13.65 -13.19
CA LEU A 227 0.66 14.41 -12.46
C LEU A 227 -0.63 14.54 -13.29
N TRP A 228 -0.50 14.84 -14.57
CA TRP A 228 -1.63 14.93 -15.50
C TRP A 228 -2.36 13.59 -15.64
N LEU A 229 -1.63 12.48 -15.77
CA LEU A 229 -2.22 11.14 -15.80
C LEU A 229 -2.90 10.81 -14.47
N LEU A 230 -2.26 11.10 -13.33
CA LEU A 230 -2.80 10.82 -12.00
C LEU A 230 -4.11 11.58 -11.74
N ARG A 231 -4.17 12.86 -12.10
CA ARG A 231 -5.40 13.66 -12.00
C ARG A 231 -6.52 13.05 -12.85
N ASN A 232 -6.20 12.58 -14.05
CA ASN A 232 -7.19 11.97 -14.95
C ASN A 232 -7.56 10.54 -14.56
N GLU A 233 -6.71 9.83 -13.81
CA GLU A 233 -7.02 8.50 -13.25
C GLU A 233 -8.22 8.56 -12.31
N ILE A 234 -8.30 9.62 -11.49
CA ILE A 234 -9.47 9.88 -10.63
C ILE A 234 -10.75 9.96 -11.47
N TYR A 235 -10.77 10.78 -12.53
CA TYR A 235 -11.94 10.88 -13.40
C TYR A 235 -12.25 9.58 -14.17
N ALA A 236 -11.21 8.86 -14.60
CA ALA A 236 -11.35 7.59 -15.31
C ALA A 236 -11.99 6.52 -14.43
N ALA A 237 -11.66 6.50 -13.13
CA ALA A 237 -12.20 5.56 -12.15
C ALA A 237 -13.73 5.71 -11.95
N HIS A 238 -14.28 6.90 -12.24
CA HIS A 238 -15.72 7.20 -12.31
C HIS A 238 -16.31 7.08 -13.73
N GLY A 239 -15.58 6.45 -14.65
CA GLY A 239 -16.06 6.15 -15.99
C GLY A 239 -16.18 7.35 -16.94
N ARG A 240 -15.50 8.47 -16.63
CA ARG A 240 -15.49 9.65 -17.50
C ARG A 240 -14.77 9.35 -18.81
N LYS A 241 -15.37 9.75 -19.95
CA LYS A 241 -14.75 9.73 -21.28
C LYS A 241 -13.72 10.84 -21.45
N PHE A 242 -12.81 10.66 -22.40
CA PHE A 242 -11.78 11.65 -22.72
C PHE A 242 -11.79 12.02 -24.20
N ASP A 243 -11.90 13.31 -24.49
CA ASP A 243 -11.75 13.85 -25.86
C ASP A 243 -10.28 13.90 -26.30
N SER A 244 -9.35 13.98 -25.33
CA SER A 244 -7.92 13.88 -25.60
C SER A 244 -7.59 12.47 -26.08
N GLU A 245 -7.05 12.38 -27.30
CA GLU A 245 -6.62 11.11 -27.88
C GLU A 245 -5.60 10.39 -27.01
N VAL A 246 -4.66 11.13 -26.42
CA VAL A 246 -3.62 10.59 -25.52
C VAL A 246 -4.25 9.94 -24.28
N LEU A 247 -5.16 10.63 -23.59
CA LEU A 247 -5.85 10.07 -22.41
C LEU A 247 -6.76 8.90 -22.78
N SER A 248 -7.48 9.03 -23.89
CA SER A 248 -8.36 7.97 -24.39
C SER A 248 -7.57 6.69 -24.67
N GLN A 249 -6.45 6.80 -25.39
CA GLN A 249 -5.56 5.66 -25.65
C GLN A 249 -4.94 5.11 -24.36
N TYR A 250 -4.47 5.98 -23.46
CA TYR A 250 -3.87 5.57 -22.19
C TYR A 250 -4.85 4.77 -21.31
N PHE A 251 -6.05 5.30 -21.06
CA PHE A 251 -7.03 4.66 -20.19
C PHE A 251 -7.78 3.50 -20.84
N SER A 252 -7.93 3.48 -22.17
CA SER A 252 -8.52 2.32 -22.86
C SER A 252 -7.69 1.03 -22.69
N ASN A 253 -6.40 1.16 -22.34
CA ASN A 253 -5.54 0.02 -22.00
C ASN A 253 -5.65 -0.42 -20.53
N LYS A 254 -6.45 0.27 -19.70
CA LYS A 254 -6.67 -0.11 -18.30
C LYS A 254 -7.89 -1.02 -18.20
N VAL A 255 -7.69 -2.24 -17.71
CA VAL A 255 -8.73 -3.28 -17.64
C VAL A 255 -9.95 -2.88 -16.82
N TRP A 256 -9.78 -1.99 -15.84
CA TRP A 256 -10.85 -1.46 -14.98
C TRP A 256 -11.58 -0.25 -15.56
N TYR A 257 -11.09 0.35 -16.65
CA TYR A 257 -11.70 1.54 -17.22
C TYR A 257 -12.93 1.19 -18.08
N ARG A 258 -14.01 1.95 -17.92
CA ARG A 258 -15.21 1.88 -18.78
C ARG A 258 -15.63 3.29 -19.17
N SER A 259 -15.82 3.53 -20.46
CA SER A 259 -16.25 4.82 -21.00
C SER A 259 -17.77 5.02 -20.85
N LEU A 260 -18.23 5.33 -19.64
CA LEU A 260 -19.66 5.37 -19.27
C LEU A 260 -20.29 6.76 -19.43
N LEU A 261 -19.55 7.82 -19.07
CA LEU A 261 -20.07 9.19 -19.01
C LEU A 261 -19.37 10.10 -20.02
N ASP A 262 -20.14 10.75 -20.87
CA ASP A 262 -19.60 11.79 -21.75
C ASP A 262 -19.02 12.96 -20.90
N PRO A 263 -17.97 13.66 -21.37
CA PRO A 263 -17.26 14.66 -20.56
C PRO A 263 -18.16 15.78 -20.03
N ASP A 264 -19.19 16.16 -20.79
CA ASP A 264 -20.19 17.19 -20.47
C ASP A 264 -21.28 16.71 -19.50
N LYS A 265 -21.46 15.39 -19.37
CA LYS A 265 -22.38 14.76 -18.42
C LYS A 265 -21.72 14.40 -17.09
N PHE A 266 -20.39 14.42 -17.03
CA PHE A 266 -19.66 14.17 -15.80
C PHE A 266 -19.92 15.31 -14.80
N SER A 267 -20.32 14.97 -13.58
CA SER A 267 -20.57 15.93 -12.52
C SER A 267 -19.53 15.77 -11.41
N ASP A 268 -18.95 16.90 -10.97
CA ASP A 268 -18.05 16.93 -9.80
C ASP A 268 -18.74 16.49 -8.49
N SER A 269 -20.07 16.37 -8.49
CA SER A 269 -20.82 15.77 -7.37
C SER A 269 -20.57 14.26 -7.20
N LEU A 270 -20.02 13.58 -8.22
CA LEU A 270 -19.60 12.19 -8.13
C LEU A 270 -18.30 12.03 -7.33
N LEU A 271 -17.50 13.09 -7.25
CA LEU A 271 -16.21 13.08 -6.57
C LEU A 271 -16.38 13.29 -5.07
N SER A 272 -15.61 12.54 -4.29
CA SER A 272 -15.40 12.76 -2.86
C SER A 272 -14.64 14.06 -2.58
N ASP A 273 -14.66 14.50 -1.33
CA ASP A 273 -13.87 15.65 -0.90
C ASP A 273 -12.36 15.39 -0.94
N ILE A 274 -11.94 14.14 -0.70
CA ILE A 274 -10.57 13.67 -0.88
C ILE A 274 -10.12 13.85 -2.33
N GLU A 275 -10.90 13.33 -3.27
CA GLU A 275 -10.58 13.44 -4.69
C GLU A 275 -10.54 14.89 -5.16
N LYS A 276 -11.51 15.71 -4.76
CA LYS A 276 -11.52 17.15 -5.08
C LYS A 276 -10.27 17.84 -4.54
N LYS A 277 -9.90 17.59 -3.28
CA LYS A 277 -8.72 18.19 -2.66
C LYS A 277 -7.44 17.76 -3.38
N ASN A 278 -7.32 16.47 -3.71
CA ASN A 278 -6.19 15.92 -4.43
C ASN A 278 -6.10 16.44 -5.86
N ILE A 279 -7.22 16.55 -6.59
CA ILE A 279 -7.28 17.18 -7.92
C ILE A 279 -6.78 18.62 -7.85
N MET A 280 -7.20 19.41 -6.85
CA MET A 280 -6.72 20.79 -6.71
C MET A 280 -5.21 20.85 -6.45
N LEU A 281 -4.69 19.99 -5.57
CA LEU A 281 -3.25 19.91 -5.31
C LEU A 281 -2.49 19.56 -6.58
N ILE A 282 -2.90 18.48 -7.26
CA ILE A 282 -2.24 17.99 -8.47
C ILE A 282 -2.24 19.07 -9.55
N ARG A 283 -3.37 19.76 -9.79
CA ARG A 283 -3.45 20.90 -10.73
C ARG A 283 -2.47 22.02 -10.37
N GLY A 284 -2.41 22.40 -9.09
CA GLY A 284 -1.46 23.42 -8.65
C GLY A 284 -0.01 23.02 -8.91
N LEU A 285 0.32 21.74 -8.74
CA LEU A 285 1.66 21.22 -9.03
C LEU A 285 1.95 21.14 -10.53
N GLU A 286 0.96 20.84 -11.38
CA GLU A 286 1.11 20.82 -12.84
C GLU A 286 1.48 22.20 -13.42
N GLU A 287 0.98 23.29 -12.81
CA GLU A 287 1.27 24.67 -13.21
C GLU A 287 2.71 25.10 -12.86
N GLU A 288 3.34 24.40 -11.91
CA GLU A 288 4.72 24.64 -11.53
C GLU A 288 5.69 23.79 -12.39
N PRO A 289 6.72 24.40 -13.02
CA PRO A 289 7.75 23.64 -13.70
C PRO A 289 8.44 22.62 -12.78
N PHE A 290 8.71 21.42 -13.29
CA PHE A 290 9.29 20.32 -12.51
C PHE A 290 10.60 20.72 -11.80
N ASP A 291 11.46 21.47 -12.48
CA ASP A 291 12.74 22.01 -11.99
C ASP A 291 12.62 23.08 -10.90
N LYS A 292 11.41 23.59 -10.65
CA LYS A 292 11.12 24.51 -9.54
C LYS A 292 10.39 23.80 -8.41
N ARG A 293 9.42 22.96 -8.77
CA ARG A 293 8.63 22.16 -7.83
C ARG A 293 9.52 21.23 -6.99
N ASN A 294 10.58 20.71 -7.58
CA ASN A 294 11.53 19.82 -6.91
C ASN A 294 12.63 20.59 -6.13
N ILE A 295 12.59 21.93 -6.04
CA ILE A 295 13.51 22.70 -5.21
C ILE A 295 12.88 22.94 -3.85
N ILE A 296 13.40 22.27 -2.82
CA ILE A 296 12.94 22.42 -1.43
C ILE A 296 14.03 23.12 -0.64
N ASP A 297 13.72 24.26 -0.03
CA ASP A 297 14.69 25.12 0.68
C ASP A 297 15.95 25.47 -0.12
N GLY A 298 15.80 25.64 -1.44
CA GLY A 298 16.91 25.95 -2.35
C GLY A 298 17.77 24.74 -2.76
N ILE A 299 17.34 23.52 -2.40
CA ILE A 299 18.03 22.27 -2.74
C ILE A 299 17.26 21.54 -3.84
N ASP A 300 17.95 21.20 -4.93
CA ASP A 300 17.41 20.37 -6.02
C ASP A 300 17.21 18.92 -5.52
N TYR A 301 15.97 18.63 -5.15
CA TYR A 301 15.57 17.35 -4.60
C TYR A 301 15.74 16.21 -5.61
N ALA A 302 15.49 16.45 -6.91
CA ALA A 302 15.66 15.40 -7.92
C ALA A 302 17.14 15.07 -8.15
N GLY A 303 18.00 16.08 -8.13
CA GLY A 303 19.45 15.89 -8.23
C GLY A 303 20.06 15.11 -7.07
N GLU A 304 19.49 15.22 -5.87
CA GLU A 304 19.93 14.48 -4.68
C GLU A 304 19.21 13.14 -4.50
N TRP A 305 18.04 12.96 -5.11
CA TRP A 305 17.20 11.77 -4.92
C TRP A 305 17.97 10.46 -5.09
N ASP A 306 18.69 10.29 -6.21
CA ASP A 306 19.44 9.07 -6.50
C ASP A 306 20.54 8.79 -5.48
N ARG A 307 21.05 9.82 -4.80
CA ARG A 307 22.12 9.72 -3.81
C ARG A 307 21.63 9.41 -2.40
N LEU A 308 20.34 9.61 -2.11
CA LEU A 308 19.78 9.26 -0.81
C LEU A 308 19.99 7.75 -0.54
N PRO A 309 20.56 7.35 0.62
CA PRO A 309 20.64 5.94 0.98
C PRO A 309 19.23 5.34 1.18
N LEU A 310 19.14 4.02 1.28
CA LEU A 310 17.93 3.41 1.84
C LEU A 310 17.90 3.70 3.34
N ALA A 311 16.72 4.06 3.85
CA ALA A 311 16.51 4.24 5.27
C ALA A 311 16.82 2.94 6.02
N PRO A 312 17.53 3.00 7.15
CA PRO A 312 17.99 1.81 7.88
C PRO A 312 16.85 0.95 8.43
N TYR A 313 15.65 1.51 8.56
CA TYR A 313 14.44 0.84 9.05
C TYR A 313 13.48 0.40 7.94
N LEU A 314 13.83 0.60 6.65
CA LEU A 314 12.94 0.30 5.53
C LEU A 314 12.43 -1.15 5.54
N SER A 315 13.25 -2.12 5.94
CA SER A 315 12.84 -3.54 6.00
C SER A 315 11.77 -3.84 7.05
N TYR A 316 11.56 -2.94 8.01
CA TYR A 316 10.52 -3.07 9.04
C TYR A 316 9.20 -2.41 8.65
N LEU A 317 9.22 -1.53 7.63
CA LEU A 317 8.01 -0.86 7.17
C LEU A 317 7.17 -1.83 6.31
N GLN A 318 5.88 -1.89 6.60
CA GLN A 318 4.94 -2.74 5.87
C GLN A 318 3.78 -1.87 5.38
N THR A 319 3.55 -1.85 4.07
CA THR A 319 2.47 -1.06 3.47
C THR A 319 1.10 -1.62 3.89
N GLY A 320 0.18 -0.73 4.27
CA GLY A 320 -1.20 -1.10 4.60
C GLY A 320 -1.39 -1.79 5.95
N ARG A 321 -0.36 -1.81 6.80
CA ARG A 321 -0.41 -2.39 8.13
C ARG A 321 -0.11 -1.35 9.19
N GLU A 322 -0.60 -1.62 10.39
CA GLU A 322 -0.24 -0.83 11.55
C GLU A 322 1.27 -0.96 11.80
N THR A 323 1.98 0.16 11.70
CA THR A 323 3.41 0.25 12.02
C THR A 323 3.58 1.50 12.84
N GLY A 324 4.04 1.34 14.07
CA GLY A 324 4.24 2.45 14.99
C GLY A 324 5.51 3.20 14.63
N LEU A 325 5.42 4.52 14.69
CA LEU A 325 6.53 5.45 14.55
C LEU A 325 6.50 6.43 15.72
N SER A 326 7.67 6.67 16.29
CA SER A 326 7.92 7.82 17.15
C SER A 326 9.18 8.53 16.67
N ALA A 327 9.17 9.86 16.63
CA ALA A 327 10.35 10.67 16.31
C ALA A 327 10.36 11.96 17.14
N ASP A 328 11.48 12.26 17.79
CA ASP A 328 11.67 13.47 18.59
C ASP A 328 12.19 14.63 17.71
N LEU A 329 11.27 15.49 17.27
CA LEU A 329 11.58 16.60 16.37
C LEU A 329 12.35 17.73 17.04
N THR A 330 12.42 17.79 18.37
CA THR A 330 13.30 18.76 19.06
C THR A 330 14.77 18.49 18.79
N LYS A 331 15.10 17.24 18.46
CA LYS A 331 16.45 16.77 18.14
C LYS A 331 16.66 16.54 16.65
N ALA A 332 15.68 16.92 15.82
CA ALA A 332 15.76 16.80 14.38
C ALA A 332 16.95 17.60 13.82
N LYS A 333 17.71 16.98 12.94
CA LYS A 333 18.77 17.59 12.14
C LYS A 333 18.24 17.84 10.74
N ASP A 334 18.50 19.04 10.22
CA ASP A 334 18.25 19.34 8.82
C ASP A 334 19.33 18.67 7.95
N MET A 335 18.91 17.72 7.11
CA MET A 335 19.77 16.98 6.19
C MET A 335 19.61 17.46 4.74
N GLY A 336 19.08 18.68 4.58
CA GLY A 336 18.80 19.29 3.30
C GLY A 336 17.39 19.01 2.84
N VAL A 337 17.17 17.87 2.20
CA VAL A 337 15.86 17.52 1.61
C VAL A 337 14.90 16.83 2.58
N TYR A 338 15.38 16.47 3.75
CA TYR A 338 14.65 15.77 4.80
C TYR A 338 15.19 16.17 6.18
N TYR A 339 14.40 15.90 7.21
CA TYR A 339 14.81 15.94 8.60
C TYR A 339 15.16 14.54 9.09
N SER A 340 16.20 14.42 9.89
CA SER A 340 16.60 13.17 10.54
C SER A 340 16.48 13.36 12.05
N ALA A 341 15.60 12.59 12.69
CA ALA A 341 15.26 12.75 14.10
C ALA A 341 15.39 11.41 14.84
N PRO A 342 15.93 11.39 16.07
CA PRO A 342 15.99 10.15 16.84
C PRO A 342 14.58 9.66 17.15
N GLY A 343 14.36 8.36 17.04
CA GLY A 343 13.05 7.75 17.13
C GLY A 343 13.06 6.23 17.09
N THR A 344 11.87 5.65 16.98
CA THR A 344 11.65 4.21 16.97
C THR A 344 10.66 3.80 15.89
N ILE A 345 10.82 2.56 15.40
CA ILE A 345 9.80 1.85 14.64
C ILE A 345 9.37 0.63 15.43
N SER A 346 8.06 0.42 15.50
CA SER A 346 7.46 -0.72 16.14
C SER A 346 6.44 -1.41 15.22
N VAL A 347 6.27 -2.70 15.41
CA VAL A 347 5.30 -3.54 14.70
C VAL A 347 4.40 -4.21 15.72
N PRO A 348 3.19 -4.67 15.35
CA PRO A 348 2.33 -5.41 16.28
C PRO A 348 3.08 -6.58 16.92
N ALA A 349 3.08 -6.63 18.25
CA ALA A 349 3.59 -7.77 18.99
C ALA A 349 2.72 -8.99 18.67
N SER A 350 3.36 -10.15 18.53
CA SER A 350 2.65 -11.34 18.09
C SER A 350 3.15 -12.63 18.72
N LEU A 351 2.27 -13.63 18.71
CA LEU A 351 2.53 -15.01 19.10
C LEU A 351 2.60 -15.90 17.85
N THR A 352 3.49 -16.89 17.88
CA THR A 352 3.44 -18.00 16.92
C THR A 352 2.24 -18.91 17.21
N GLN A 353 1.92 -19.79 16.26
CA GLN A 353 0.86 -20.78 16.44
C GLN A 353 1.12 -21.72 17.62
N GLU A 354 2.37 -22.15 17.83
CA GLU A 354 2.76 -23.00 18.95
C GLU A 354 2.60 -22.27 20.29
N GLN A 355 3.06 -21.01 20.35
CA GLN A 355 2.92 -20.18 21.56
C GLN A 355 1.46 -19.96 21.91
N PHE A 356 0.63 -19.57 20.93
CA PHE A 356 -0.79 -19.36 21.17
C PHE A 356 -1.51 -20.66 21.57
N SER A 357 -1.17 -21.79 20.93
CA SER A 357 -1.72 -23.10 21.31
C SER A 357 -1.33 -23.50 22.73
N ALA A 358 -0.12 -23.18 23.18
CA ALA A 358 0.31 -23.43 24.57
C ALA A 358 -0.54 -22.63 25.57
N VAL A 359 -0.79 -21.34 25.28
CA VAL A 359 -1.66 -20.48 26.09
C VAL A 359 -3.09 -21.04 26.14
N GLN A 360 -3.66 -21.42 25.00
CA GLN A 360 -5.01 -22.00 24.94
C GLN A 360 -5.15 -23.30 25.75
N ASN A 361 -4.06 -24.04 25.95
CA ASN A 361 -4.03 -25.24 26.79
C ASN A 361 -3.75 -24.95 28.28
N GLY A 362 -3.84 -23.68 28.70
CA GLY A 362 -3.64 -23.24 30.08
C GLY A 362 -2.18 -22.99 30.46
N GLY A 363 -1.28 -22.96 29.47
CA GLY A 363 0.12 -22.55 29.66
C GLY A 363 0.31 -21.03 29.61
N GLU A 364 1.57 -20.62 29.63
CA GLU A 364 2.01 -19.24 29.46
C GLU A 364 2.89 -19.14 28.21
N ALA A 365 2.88 -17.99 27.55
CA ALA A 365 3.81 -17.68 26.48
C ALA A 365 4.53 -16.34 26.74
N GLU A 366 5.77 -16.23 26.25
CA GLU A 366 6.55 -15.00 26.32
C GLU A 366 6.31 -14.16 25.06
N VAL A 367 5.91 -12.90 25.26
CA VAL A 367 5.68 -11.88 24.26
C VAL A 367 6.83 -10.88 24.33
N VAL A 368 7.67 -10.82 23.30
CA VAL A 368 8.76 -9.84 23.22
C VAL A 368 8.20 -8.49 22.79
N LEU A 369 8.42 -7.46 23.62
CA LEU A 369 7.99 -6.08 23.39
C LEU A 369 9.13 -5.19 22.86
N ASN A 370 10.38 -5.60 23.03
CA ASN A 370 11.52 -4.92 22.43
C ASN A 370 12.52 -5.94 21.89
N ALA A 371 12.67 -5.97 20.57
CA ALA A 371 13.59 -6.88 19.89
C ALA A 371 15.07 -6.56 20.18
N LEU A 372 15.39 -5.31 20.51
CA LEU A 372 16.75 -4.82 20.71
C LEU A 372 17.26 -5.15 22.12
N THR A 373 16.39 -5.02 23.12
CA THR A 373 16.74 -5.26 24.53
C THR A 373 16.35 -6.65 25.01
N GLY A 374 15.44 -7.34 24.30
CA GLY A 374 14.84 -8.59 24.75
C GLY A 374 13.77 -8.42 25.83
N GLU A 375 13.32 -7.19 26.08
CA GLU A 375 12.23 -6.92 27.01
C GLU A 375 10.96 -7.65 26.58
N SER A 376 10.33 -8.32 27.54
CA SER A 376 9.21 -9.22 27.30
C SER A 376 8.24 -9.26 28.48
N GLN A 377 7.01 -9.66 28.18
CA GLN A 377 5.97 -9.96 29.16
C GLN A 377 5.44 -11.37 28.94
N LEU A 378 4.78 -11.93 29.96
CA LEU A 378 4.07 -13.21 29.83
C LEU A 378 2.61 -12.95 29.46
N ILE A 379 2.02 -13.87 28.70
CA ILE A 379 0.59 -13.93 28.43
C ILE A 379 0.04 -15.30 28.84
N SER A 380 -1.13 -15.30 29.48
CA SER A 380 -1.88 -16.50 29.87
C SER A 380 -3.37 -16.33 29.62
N LEU A 381 -4.15 -17.41 29.78
CA LEU A 381 -5.59 -17.28 29.94
C LEU A 381 -5.90 -16.40 31.16
N ASP A 382 -6.95 -15.59 31.04
CA ASP A 382 -7.48 -14.82 32.17
C ASP A 382 -8.17 -15.81 33.14
N PRO A 383 -7.68 -15.97 34.39
CA PRO A 383 -8.29 -16.87 35.36
C PRO A 383 -9.69 -16.41 35.81
N ASN A 384 -10.06 -15.15 35.53
CA ASN A 384 -11.38 -14.60 35.77
C ASN A 384 -12.27 -14.60 34.50
N ALA A 385 -11.82 -15.22 33.40
CA ALA A 385 -12.61 -15.35 32.18
C ALA A 385 -13.91 -16.12 32.46
N GLY A 386 -15.02 -15.39 32.49
CA GLY A 386 -16.33 -15.90 32.91
C GLY A 386 -17.37 -14.80 33.12
N ASP A 387 -16.92 -13.57 33.40
CA ASP A 387 -17.76 -12.38 33.31
C ASP A 387 -17.88 -11.93 31.85
N SER A 388 -19.06 -11.44 31.45
CA SER A 388 -19.45 -11.16 30.06
C SER A 388 -18.62 -10.11 29.30
N ASN A 389 -17.57 -9.58 29.93
CA ASN A 389 -16.73 -8.50 29.43
C ASN A 389 -15.23 -8.86 29.35
N SER A 390 -14.81 -10.11 29.62
CA SER A 390 -13.40 -10.51 29.53
C SER A 390 -12.95 -10.78 28.08
N TYR A 391 -11.81 -10.24 27.66
CA TYR A 391 -11.12 -10.57 26.41
C TYR A 391 -10.46 -11.96 26.40
N GLY A 392 -10.43 -12.62 27.57
CA GLY A 392 -10.00 -14.01 27.72
C GLY A 392 -8.52 -14.21 28.03
N TYR A 393 -7.68 -13.16 27.97
CA TYR A 393 -6.24 -13.26 28.24
C TYR A 393 -5.73 -12.11 29.11
N LEU A 394 -4.63 -12.36 29.82
CA LEU A 394 -3.90 -11.37 30.62
C LEU A 394 -2.43 -11.32 30.22
N MET A 395 -1.89 -10.12 30.04
CA MET A 395 -0.45 -9.86 29.92
C MET A 395 0.12 -9.28 31.21
N TYR A 396 1.29 -9.75 31.65
CA TYR A 396 1.90 -9.35 32.93
C TYR A 396 3.41 -9.55 32.97
N ASP A 397 4.08 -8.83 33.86
CA ASP A 397 5.52 -8.95 34.06
C ASP A 397 5.89 -10.29 34.69
N LYS A 398 7.04 -10.84 34.28
CA LYS A 398 7.54 -12.10 34.79
C LYS A 398 7.74 -12.05 36.31
N GLY A 399 7.12 -13.00 37.02
CA GLY A 399 7.19 -13.10 38.48
C GLY A 399 6.10 -12.33 39.24
N THR A 400 5.17 -11.69 38.53
CA THR A 400 3.94 -11.13 39.12
C THR A 400 2.80 -12.13 39.08
N THR A 401 1.76 -11.89 39.89
CA THR A 401 0.54 -12.74 39.90
C THR A 401 -0.46 -12.19 38.88
N PRO A 402 -0.87 -12.97 37.85
CA PRO A 402 -1.71 -12.49 36.74
C PRO A 402 -3.00 -11.82 37.22
N SER A 403 -3.68 -12.45 38.18
CA SER A 403 -4.99 -12.03 38.71
C SER A 403 -4.99 -10.70 39.48
N SER A 404 -3.83 -10.09 39.71
CA SER A 404 -3.71 -8.85 40.50
C SER A 404 -3.04 -7.70 39.78
N GLN A 405 -2.24 -7.98 38.74
CA GLN A 405 -1.41 -6.97 38.05
C GLN A 405 -1.36 -7.17 36.53
N GLY A 406 -2.13 -8.10 35.96
CA GLY A 406 -2.20 -8.29 34.52
C GLY A 406 -3.10 -7.28 33.81
N SER A 407 -2.71 -6.89 32.60
CA SER A 407 -3.50 -6.10 31.67
C SER A 407 -4.39 -7.01 30.83
N GLU A 408 -5.68 -6.71 30.78
CA GLU A 408 -6.64 -7.42 29.94
C GLU A 408 -6.26 -7.30 28.47
N THR A 409 -6.14 -8.43 27.78
CA THR A 409 -5.56 -8.50 26.44
C THR A 409 -6.46 -9.32 25.51
N GLY A 410 -6.78 -8.75 24.36
CA GLY A 410 -7.39 -9.46 23.26
C GLY A 410 -6.34 -10.02 22.30
N VAL A 411 -6.70 -11.11 21.62
CA VAL A 411 -5.84 -11.77 20.63
C VAL A 411 -6.60 -11.90 19.31
N ILE A 412 -5.98 -11.44 18.22
CA ILE A 412 -6.55 -11.49 16.87
C ILE A 412 -5.60 -12.26 15.95
N ALA A 413 -6.14 -13.09 15.06
CA ALA A 413 -5.34 -13.79 14.08
C ALA A 413 -4.88 -12.82 12.98
N ASP A 414 -3.56 -12.73 12.79
CA ASP A 414 -2.95 -12.07 11.65
C ASP A 414 -2.79 -13.10 10.53
N LEU A 415 -3.76 -13.05 9.60
CA LEU A 415 -3.91 -14.05 8.55
C LEU A 415 -2.77 -14.01 7.54
N GLU A 416 -2.12 -12.87 7.37
CA GLU A 416 -1.10 -12.65 6.36
C GLU A 416 0.25 -13.21 6.80
N ASN A 417 0.58 -13.04 8.09
CA ASN A 417 1.82 -13.57 8.66
C ASN A 417 1.66 -14.95 9.31
N GLY A 418 0.43 -15.44 9.50
CA GLY A 418 0.20 -16.70 10.19
C GLY A 418 0.50 -16.62 11.70
N THR A 419 0.34 -15.44 12.28
CA THR A 419 0.62 -15.14 13.68
C THR A 419 -0.63 -14.66 14.40
N TYR A 420 -0.51 -14.33 15.67
CA TYR A 420 -1.60 -13.75 16.45
C TYR A 420 -1.14 -12.44 17.08
N THR A 421 -1.76 -11.33 16.72
CA THR A 421 -1.46 -10.01 17.28
C THR A 421 -2.31 -9.75 18.52
N LEU A 422 -1.82 -8.82 19.34
CA LEU A 422 -2.34 -8.55 20.68
C LEU A 422 -2.81 -7.09 20.75
N TRP A 423 -3.88 -6.84 21.50
CA TRP A 423 -4.41 -5.49 21.72
C TRP A 423 -4.98 -5.35 23.14
N GLN A 424 -5.03 -4.11 23.64
CA GLN A 424 -5.51 -3.77 25.00
C GLN A 424 -6.35 -2.49 24.94
N THR A 425 -7.41 -2.41 25.74
CA THR A 425 -8.41 -1.30 25.70
C THR A 425 -7.89 0.10 25.96
N SER A 426 -6.67 0.24 26.48
CA SER A 426 -6.06 1.52 26.82
C SER A 426 -4.81 1.85 26.01
N ALA A 427 -4.36 0.95 25.13
CA ALA A 427 -3.08 1.06 24.44
C ALA A 427 -3.17 0.63 22.96
N ASP A 428 -4.38 0.53 22.42
CA ASP A 428 -4.67 0.02 21.08
C ASP A 428 -3.95 -1.33 20.87
N THR A 429 -3.26 -1.49 19.75
CA THR A 429 -2.39 -2.64 19.47
C THR A 429 -1.18 -2.67 20.42
N VAL A 430 -0.88 -3.84 20.99
CA VAL A 430 0.37 -4.04 21.74
C VAL A 430 1.52 -4.05 20.74
N MET A 431 2.41 -3.07 20.83
CA MET A 431 3.51 -2.91 19.88
C MET A 431 4.82 -3.51 20.39
N LYS A 432 5.61 -4.03 19.46
CA LYS A 432 6.98 -4.52 19.63
C LYS A 432 7.95 -3.58 18.92
N THR A 433 8.87 -2.96 19.67
CA THR A 433 9.95 -2.14 19.09
C THR A 433 10.93 -3.02 18.34
N VAL A 434 11.19 -2.69 17.07
CA VAL A 434 12.09 -3.44 16.18
C VAL A 434 13.25 -2.60 15.67
N TYR A 435 13.17 -1.28 15.81
CA TYR A 435 14.23 -0.35 15.46
C TYR A 435 14.24 0.85 16.40
N GLU A 436 15.43 1.31 16.73
CA GLU A 436 15.70 2.55 17.47
C GLU A 436 16.91 3.22 16.82
N GLY A 437 16.77 4.49 16.45
CA GLY A 437 17.78 5.23 15.71
C GLY A 437 17.21 6.45 15.03
N ASP A 438 17.90 6.96 14.01
CA ASP A 438 17.44 8.11 13.26
C ASP A 438 16.26 7.73 12.33
N ILE A 439 15.25 8.59 12.28
CA ILE A 439 14.02 8.51 11.47
C ILE A 439 14.05 9.65 10.46
N ASP A 440 13.94 9.31 9.18
CA ASP A 440 14.09 10.23 8.06
C ASP A 440 12.72 10.67 7.50
N ILE A 441 12.39 11.95 7.68
CA ILE A 441 11.10 12.56 7.35
C ILE A 441 11.32 13.62 6.27
N LEU A 442 10.64 13.50 5.13
CA LEU A 442 10.81 14.47 4.04
C LEU A 442 10.30 15.86 4.42
N LYS A 443 10.98 16.89 3.91
CA LYS A 443 10.43 18.25 3.99
C LYS A 443 9.14 18.34 3.18
N GLY A 444 8.12 18.97 3.74
CA GLY A 444 6.76 18.94 3.21
C GLY A 444 5.96 17.69 3.57
N ALA A 445 6.53 16.76 4.37
CA ALA A 445 5.76 15.67 4.95
C ALA A 445 4.75 16.20 5.94
N VAL A 446 3.66 15.47 6.13
CA VAL A 446 2.54 15.92 6.96
C VAL A 446 2.21 14.94 8.07
N THR A 447 1.61 15.44 9.13
CA THR A 447 1.03 14.63 10.20
C THR A 447 -0.38 15.05 10.53
N GLY A 448 -1.15 14.14 11.11
CA GLY A 448 -2.52 14.37 11.56
C GLY A 448 -3.01 13.23 12.43
N ALA A 449 -4.04 13.48 13.24
CA ALA A 449 -4.58 12.50 14.16
C ALA A 449 -6.11 12.49 14.13
N TYR A 450 -6.70 11.30 14.02
CA TYR A 450 -8.14 11.07 14.14
C TYR A 450 -8.42 9.56 14.31
N THR A 451 -9.67 9.11 14.32
CA THR A 451 -10.02 7.69 14.31
C THR A 451 -10.03 7.05 12.92
N SER A 452 -10.03 7.86 11.85
CA SER A 452 -9.98 7.39 10.47
C SER A 452 -8.93 8.13 9.67
N LEU A 453 -8.36 7.45 8.68
CA LEU A 453 -7.35 8.02 7.79
C LEU A 453 -7.86 9.26 7.04
N ALA A 454 -9.09 9.21 6.55
CA ALA A 454 -9.68 10.32 5.80
C ALA A 454 -9.73 11.59 6.66
N GLU A 455 -10.23 11.48 7.88
CA GLU A 455 -10.35 12.61 8.81
C GLU A 455 -8.98 13.08 9.33
N ALA A 456 -8.07 12.17 9.66
CA ALA A 456 -6.70 12.51 10.06
C ALA A 456 -5.98 13.29 8.94
N SER A 457 -6.25 12.97 7.68
CA SER A 457 -5.68 13.69 6.54
C SER A 457 -6.32 15.06 6.29
N LYS A 458 -7.58 15.27 6.69
CA LYS A 458 -8.26 16.58 6.58
C LYS A 458 -7.64 17.61 7.52
N THR A 459 -7.16 17.18 8.67
CA THR A 459 -6.54 18.04 9.70
C THR A 459 -5.02 18.12 9.56
N GLN A 460 -4.46 17.57 8.48
CA GLN A 460 -3.02 17.41 8.36
C GLN A 460 -2.25 18.73 8.39
N THR A 461 -1.12 18.74 9.10
CA THR A 461 -0.18 19.86 9.20
C THR A 461 1.21 19.41 8.75
N GLU A 462 2.01 20.35 8.25
CA GLU A 462 3.38 20.06 7.83
C GLU A 462 4.27 19.74 9.05
N ILE A 463 5.12 18.72 8.91
CA ILE A 463 6.11 18.33 9.90
C ILE A 463 7.34 19.21 9.73
N CYS A 464 7.67 19.98 10.77
CA CYS A 464 8.82 20.88 10.80
C CYS A 464 9.78 20.49 11.94
N ALA A 465 11.08 20.72 11.75
CA ALA A 465 12.07 20.54 12.82
C ALA A 465 11.97 21.65 13.88
N GLY A 466 12.22 21.29 15.15
CA GLY A 466 12.28 22.22 16.29
C GLY A 466 11.02 22.27 17.16
N ALA A 467 11.12 22.93 18.32
CA ALA A 467 9.99 23.13 19.22
C ALA A 467 9.04 24.20 18.64
N SER A 468 7.72 23.98 18.68
CA SER A 468 6.77 24.97 18.14
C SER A 468 6.86 26.27 18.95
N GLU A 469 7.27 27.38 18.32
CA GLU A 469 7.12 28.72 18.89
C GLU A 469 5.71 29.27 18.61
N SER A 470 4.64 28.53 18.96
CA SER A 470 3.29 29.08 18.90
C SER A 470 2.92 29.70 20.24
N GLY A 471 3.17 31.01 20.36
CA GLY A 471 2.73 31.86 21.47
C GLY A 471 1.23 32.15 21.47
N TRP A 472 0.38 31.11 21.45
CA TRP A 472 -1.05 31.22 21.74
C TRP A 472 -1.46 30.13 22.71
N GLU A 473 -1.98 30.57 23.85
CA GLU A 473 -2.60 29.75 24.90
C GLU A 473 -3.82 29.02 24.33
N THR A 474 -3.61 27.82 23.81
CA THR A 474 -4.63 26.77 23.75
C THR A 474 -4.00 25.50 24.28
N GLU A 475 -4.51 25.02 25.40
CA GLU A 475 -4.11 23.79 26.08
C GLU A 475 -4.41 22.56 25.18
N THR A 476 -3.55 22.31 24.21
CA THR A 476 -3.40 21.00 23.55
C THR A 476 -1.93 20.87 23.24
N LEU A 477 -1.28 19.92 23.93
CA LEU A 477 0.12 19.54 23.84
C LEU A 477 0.69 19.77 22.42
N ALA A 478 1.50 20.83 22.26
CA ALA A 478 2.47 20.89 21.17
C ALA A 478 3.55 19.86 21.50
N ASP A 479 3.19 18.58 21.35
CA ASP A 479 4.12 17.50 21.52
C ASP A 479 5.14 17.66 20.40
N SER A 480 6.39 17.90 20.78
CA SER A 480 7.49 18.15 19.86
C SER A 480 8.04 16.83 19.30
N SER A 481 7.20 15.80 19.33
CA SER A 481 7.39 14.47 18.81
C SER A 481 6.31 14.18 17.76
N VAL A 482 6.66 13.41 16.74
CA VAL A 482 5.69 12.85 15.79
C VAL A 482 5.44 11.42 16.18
N LEU A 483 4.17 11.09 16.36
CA LEU A 483 3.67 9.74 16.61
C LEU A 483 2.74 9.35 15.46
N GLY A 484 2.78 8.09 15.05
CA GLY A 484 1.81 7.59 14.09
C GLY A 484 1.83 6.07 13.97
N ASN A 485 0.73 5.53 13.47
CA ASN A 485 0.53 4.11 13.22
C ASN A 485 0.02 3.83 11.78
N ALA A 486 -0.27 4.89 11.02
CA ALA A 486 -0.52 4.84 9.57
C ALA A 486 0.54 5.66 8.82
N LEU A 487 1.52 4.95 8.27
CA LEU A 487 2.75 5.54 7.73
C LEU A 487 2.76 5.52 6.20
N TYR A 488 3.18 6.63 5.60
CA TYR A 488 3.39 6.75 4.15
C TYR A 488 4.82 7.20 3.89
N TYR A 489 5.48 6.51 2.96
CA TYR A 489 6.88 6.70 2.68
C TYR A 489 7.18 6.40 1.21
N ASN A 490 8.31 6.91 0.73
CA ASN A 490 8.78 6.63 -0.61
C ASN A 490 9.54 5.28 -0.71
N SER A 491 9.99 4.93 -1.91
CA SER A 491 10.75 3.67 -2.15
C SER A 491 12.08 3.56 -1.40
N LYS A 492 12.57 4.65 -0.80
CA LYS A 492 13.79 4.66 0.03
C LYS A 492 13.48 4.65 1.53
N GLY A 493 12.21 4.65 1.95
CA GLY A 493 11.80 4.62 3.35
C GLY A 493 11.72 5.98 4.04
N TYR A 494 11.78 7.08 3.28
CA TYR A 494 11.60 8.41 3.85
C TYR A 494 10.12 8.76 3.91
N PHE A 495 9.67 9.24 5.07
CA PHE A 495 8.25 9.47 5.31
C PHE A 495 7.74 10.71 4.58
N THR A 496 6.61 10.56 3.88
CA THR A 496 5.86 11.64 3.21
C THR A 496 4.61 12.05 3.99
N ALA A 497 4.10 11.15 4.85
CA ALA A 497 3.06 11.45 5.82
C ALA A 497 3.09 10.44 6.98
N VAL A 498 2.74 10.92 8.18
CA VAL A 498 2.64 10.10 9.40
C VAL A 498 1.34 10.44 10.11
N TYR A 499 0.37 9.53 10.12
CA TYR A 499 -0.89 9.73 10.82
C TYR A 499 -1.00 8.85 12.04
N TYR A 500 -1.59 9.41 13.11
CA TYR A 500 -2.02 8.67 14.28
C TYR A 500 -3.51 8.37 14.17
N LEU A 501 -3.85 7.09 14.06
CA LEU A 501 -5.20 6.59 14.03
C LEU A 501 -5.53 6.00 15.39
N GLY A 502 -6.38 6.69 16.16
CA GLY A 502 -6.88 6.19 17.45
C GLY A 502 -8.19 5.40 17.31
N ASP A 503 -8.66 4.90 18.44
CA ASP A 503 -9.95 4.20 18.57
C ASP A 503 -11.18 5.12 18.50
#